data_AF-A0A2D8IPP9-F1
#
_entry.id   AF-A0A2D8IPP9-F1
#
_cell.length_a   1.000
_cell.length_b   1.000
_cell.length_c   1.000
_cell.angle_alpha   90.00
_cell.angle_beta   90.00
_cell.angle_gamma   90.00
#
_symmetry.space_group_name_H-M   'P 1'
#
loop_
_entity.id
_entity.type
_entity.pdbx_description
1 polymer ?
#
loop_
_entity_poly.entity_id
_entity_poly.type
_entity_poly.pdbx_seq_one_letter_code
_entity_poly.pdbx_strand_id
1 'polypeptide(L)'
;MNSTVSPFDPVTIGPLTLRNRFIKSGANEAMCLDGKPTKALVKHHRDLAAGGVGMTTVAYISVAPEGRTLPNQIWMREEALPDLRVLTDAVHAEGAAISAQITHGGSFVTGMKVKGRTISSVSGFNPAGALKGNFFSRAMDETDMARVTAEFVRAAELCREAGFDAVELHMGHGYLLNQFISPLSNKRKDEYGGSAENRVRFPARVLAAVKQAVGKDLAVLAKISVADGVRRGTQVEDSVVTARALEAAGADMLVLSGGRNVESTWYMFGSNMNRVEISKVLKEQGEWVTALMMKGAAASEPKVTFRERYFRENSLRIREAVNMPLAYLGGVKSLANAEEAVSEGFECVVMARALIHDPALVNKFHSGEVTQSGCDNCNGCVAYIYHPAGTWCVRNPPNDPALNRIAAAAAE
;
A
#
# COMPACT_ATOMS: atom_id res chain seq x y z
N MET A 1 -21.36 -32.03 -6.67
CA MET A 1 -21.24 -30.96 -5.66
C MET A 1 -20.10 -30.07 -6.13
N ASN A 2 -20.39 -28.84 -6.59
CA ASN A 2 -19.30 -27.90 -6.87
C ASN A 2 -18.66 -27.59 -5.52
N SER A 3 -17.44 -28.06 -5.29
CA SER A 3 -16.65 -27.69 -4.12
C SER A 3 -16.50 -26.17 -4.15
N THR A 4 -17.14 -25.49 -3.20
CA THR A 4 -17.04 -24.04 -3.04
C THR A 4 -15.65 -23.72 -2.51
N VAL A 5 -14.88 -22.92 -3.26
CA VAL A 5 -13.53 -22.48 -2.87
C VAL A 5 -13.61 -21.73 -1.55
N SER A 6 -12.84 -22.17 -0.56
CA SER A 6 -12.75 -21.56 0.76
C SER A 6 -11.68 -20.46 0.79
N PRO A 7 -11.85 -19.38 1.59
CA PRO A 7 -10.78 -18.42 1.85
C PRO A 7 -9.56 -19.04 2.56
N PHE A 8 -9.71 -20.23 3.13
CA PHE A 8 -8.61 -20.99 3.75
C PHE A 8 -7.89 -21.93 2.79
N ASP A 9 -8.41 -22.14 1.58
CA ASP A 9 -7.75 -22.99 0.59
C ASP A 9 -6.47 -22.30 0.05
N PRO A 10 -5.42 -23.08 -0.26
CA PRO A 10 -4.25 -22.53 -0.94
C PRO A 10 -4.58 -21.87 -2.28
N VAL A 11 -3.76 -20.91 -2.70
CA VAL A 11 -3.90 -20.21 -3.99
C VAL A 11 -2.54 -19.90 -4.59
N THR A 12 -2.41 -20.09 -5.90
CA THR A 12 -1.19 -19.77 -6.65
C THR A 12 -1.34 -18.45 -7.41
N ILE A 13 -0.36 -17.57 -7.28
CA ILE A 13 -0.28 -16.25 -7.90
C ILE A 13 1.11 -16.13 -8.55
N GLY A 14 1.17 -16.24 -9.88
CA GLY A 14 2.45 -16.31 -10.59
C GLY A 14 3.29 -17.50 -10.10
N PRO A 15 4.55 -17.31 -9.68
CA PRO A 15 5.39 -18.38 -9.12
C PRO A 15 5.11 -18.70 -7.65
N LEU A 16 4.29 -17.90 -6.96
CA LEU A 16 4.05 -17.99 -5.51
C LEU A 16 2.80 -18.80 -5.18
N THR A 17 2.88 -19.74 -4.24
CA THR A 17 1.71 -20.40 -3.66
C THR A 17 1.52 -19.97 -2.22
N LEU A 18 0.37 -19.36 -1.92
CA LEU A 18 -0.03 -18.97 -0.58
C LEU A 18 -0.79 -20.10 0.10
N ARG A 19 -0.57 -20.27 1.41
CA ARG A 19 -1.28 -21.26 2.23
C ARG A 19 -2.77 -21.00 2.39
N ASN A 20 -3.20 -19.76 2.21
CA ASN A 20 -4.60 -19.33 2.20
C ASN A 20 -4.73 -17.96 1.51
N ARG A 21 -5.97 -17.48 1.39
CA ARG A 21 -6.34 -16.30 0.59
C ARG A 21 -6.32 -14.98 1.37
N PHE A 22 -5.84 -14.96 2.61
CA PHE A 22 -5.80 -13.75 3.45
C PHE A 22 -4.46 -13.03 3.34
N ILE A 23 -4.50 -11.75 2.95
CA ILE A 23 -3.30 -10.92 2.79
C ILE A 23 -3.38 -9.70 3.72
N LYS A 24 -2.35 -9.42 4.50
CA LYS A 24 -2.20 -8.11 5.15
C LYS A 24 -1.76 -7.08 4.11
N SER A 25 -2.58 -6.04 3.90
CA SER A 25 -2.26 -4.93 3.00
C SER A 25 -1.05 -4.16 3.50
N GLY A 26 -0.28 -3.59 2.58
CA GLY A 26 0.65 -2.53 2.92
C GLY A 26 -0.10 -1.36 3.56
N ALA A 27 0.23 -1.07 4.82
CA ALA A 27 -0.25 0.07 5.59
C ALA A 27 0.92 0.57 6.44
N ASN A 28 1.34 1.82 6.24
CA ASN A 28 2.57 2.37 6.82
C ASN A 28 2.68 2.06 8.32
N GLU A 29 3.73 1.34 8.68
CA GLU A 29 3.98 0.83 10.02
C GLU A 29 4.76 1.83 10.87
N ALA A 30 5.51 2.75 10.24
CA ALA A 30 6.43 3.68 10.92
C ALA A 30 7.42 3.00 11.89
N MET A 31 7.79 1.75 11.58
CA MET A 31 8.71 0.93 12.37
C MET A 31 10.06 0.81 11.67
N CYS A 32 10.74 1.95 11.50
CA CYS A 32 11.95 2.03 10.69
C CYS A 32 12.98 2.96 11.33
N LEU A 33 14.24 2.58 11.24
CA LEU A 33 15.39 3.33 11.73
C LEU A 33 16.39 3.48 10.58
N ASP A 34 16.80 4.72 10.29
CA ASP A 34 17.72 5.04 9.18
C ASP A 34 17.31 4.44 7.83
N GLY A 35 16.00 4.36 7.58
CA GLY A 35 15.44 3.76 6.36
C GLY A 35 15.68 2.25 6.25
N LYS A 36 15.74 1.53 7.37
CA LYS A 36 15.84 0.07 7.48
C LYS A 36 14.79 -0.46 8.48
N PRO A 37 14.37 -1.73 8.38
CA PRO A 37 13.42 -2.29 9.33
C PRO A 37 14.03 -2.39 10.73
N THR A 38 13.19 -2.23 11.76
CA THR A 38 13.57 -2.38 13.17
C THR A 38 13.07 -3.71 13.73
N LYS A 39 13.52 -4.09 14.93
CA LYS A 39 12.95 -5.25 15.66
C LYS A 39 11.44 -5.14 15.86
N ALA A 40 10.90 -3.92 15.97
CA ALA A 40 9.44 -3.70 16.03
C ALA A 40 8.74 -4.13 14.73
N LEU A 41 9.31 -3.81 13.57
CA LEU A 41 8.73 -4.21 12.28
C LEU A 41 8.79 -5.73 12.07
N VAL A 42 9.90 -6.36 12.48
CA VAL A 42 10.05 -7.82 12.48
C VAL A 42 8.94 -8.46 13.32
N LYS A 43 8.76 -8.00 14.57
CA LYS A 43 7.70 -8.49 15.45
C LYS A 43 6.31 -8.29 14.82
N HIS A 44 6.04 -7.11 14.26
CA HIS A 44 4.73 -6.81 13.65
C HIS A 44 4.36 -7.80 12.54
N HIS A 45 5.28 -8.05 11.60
CA HIS A 45 5.02 -8.95 10.49
C HIS A 45 5.06 -10.42 10.89
N ARG A 46 5.94 -10.81 11.81
CA ARG A 46 5.96 -12.17 12.38
C ARG A 46 4.66 -12.49 13.11
N ASP A 47 4.15 -11.59 13.94
CA ASP A 47 2.89 -11.83 14.69
C ASP A 47 1.68 -12.00 13.75
N LEU A 48 1.64 -11.25 12.64
CA LEU A 48 0.63 -11.44 11.59
C LEU A 48 0.77 -12.81 10.90
N ALA A 49 2.01 -13.22 10.62
CA ALA A 49 2.31 -14.53 10.04
C ALA A 49 1.93 -15.67 10.99
N ALA A 50 2.33 -15.61 12.25
CA ALA A 50 1.91 -16.57 13.29
C ALA A 50 0.38 -16.59 13.44
N GLY A 51 -0.28 -15.44 13.24
CA GLY A 51 -1.72 -15.27 13.30
C GLY A 51 -2.53 -15.81 12.11
N GLY A 52 -1.86 -16.37 11.10
CA GLY A 52 -2.49 -17.19 10.07
C GLY A 52 -2.61 -16.56 8.68
N VAL A 53 -2.16 -15.33 8.45
CA VAL A 53 -2.24 -14.73 7.10
C VAL A 53 -1.46 -15.56 6.08
N GLY A 54 -1.94 -15.67 4.85
CA GLY A 54 -1.21 -16.31 3.75
C GLY A 54 0.00 -15.48 3.32
N MET A 55 -0.15 -14.16 3.32
CA MET A 55 0.94 -13.22 3.01
C MET A 55 0.83 -11.92 3.81
N THR A 56 1.96 -11.32 4.17
CA THR A 56 2.02 -9.99 4.79
C THR A 56 2.78 -8.99 3.92
N THR A 57 2.22 -7.79 3.69
CA THR A 57 2.84 -6.78 2.82
C THR A 57 3.44 -5.64 3.65
N VAL A 58 4.74 -5.40 3.49
CA VAL A 58 5.51 -4.34 4.14
C VAL A 58 5.25 -3.00 3.43
N ALA A 59 4.90 -1.95 4.19
CA ALA A 59 4.55 -0.65 3.64
C ALA A 59 5.49 0.51 4.01
N TYR A 60 5.66 1.47 3.12
CA TYR A 60 5.99 1.17 1.73
C TYR A 60 7.45 1.52 1.55
N ILE A 61 8.10 0.78 0.68
CA ILE A 61 9.53 0.85 0.47
C ILE A 61 9.78 1.79 -0.70
N SER A 62 10.55 2.85 -0.46
CA SER A 62 10.91 3.76 -1.55
C SER A 62 11.95 3.13 -2.46
N VAL A 63 11.77 3.26 -3.77
CA VAL A 63 12.74 2.78 -4.77
C VAL A 63 13.96 3.71 -4.90
N ALA A 64 13.86 4.93 -4.38
CA ALA A 64 14.90 5.95 -4.49
C ALA A 64 14.94 6.83 -3.22
N PRO A 65 16.11 7.36 -2.82
CA PRO A 65 16.22 8.16 -1.60
C PRO A 65 15.39 9.45 -1.64
N GLU A 66 15.22 10.08 -2.80
CA GLU A 66 14.37 11.26 -3.02
C GLU A 66 12.88 10.93 -3.19
N GLY A 67 12.54 9.65 -3.38
CA GLY A 67 11.17 9.16 -3.50
C GLY A 67 10.49 8.91 -2.16
N ARG A 68 11.20 9.07 -1.04
CA ARG A 68 10.67 8.88 0.30
C ARG A 68 9.69 9.98 0.66
N THR A 69 8.54 9.60 1.19
CA THR A 69 7.52 10.53 1.69
C THR A 69 7.66 10.80 3.18
N LEU A 70 8.37 9.95 3.92
CA LEU A 70 8.71 10.14 5.33
C LEU A 70 10.23 9.97 5.52
N PRO A 71 10.86 10.72 6.45
CA PRO A 71 12.32 10.67 6.63
C PRO A 71 12.87 9.27 6.90
N ASN A 72 12.23 8.53 7.79
CA ASN A 72 12.68 7.20 8.22
C ASN A 72 12.07 6.05 7.41
N GLN A 73 11.31 6.34 6.36
CA GLN A 73 10.76 5.32 5.49
C GLN A 73 11.86 4.42 4.93
N ILE A 74 11.62 3.11 4.88
CA ILE A 74 12.52 2.18 4.19
C ILE A 74 12.72 2.66 2.76
N TRP A 75 13.97 2.66 2.31
CA TRP A 75 14.29 2.80 0.91
C TRP A 75 15.27 1.71 0.51
N MET A 76 15.00 1.11 -0.64
CA MET A 76 15.66 -0.11 -1.07
C MET A 76 17.10 0.19 -1.51
N ARG A 77 18.05 -0.54 -0.90
CA ARG A 77 19.50 -0.45 -1.12
C ARG A 77 20.21 -1.65 -0.51
N GLU A 78 21.44 -1.87 -0.91
CA GLU A 78 22.25 -3.01 -0.45
C GLU A 78 22.45 -3.00 1.08
N GLU A 79 22.64 -1.83 1.68
CA GLU A 79 22.86 -1.70 3.13
C GLU A 79 21.62 -2.03 3.98
N ALA A 80 20.44 -2.16 3.37
CA ALA A 80 19.22 -2.58 4.04
C ALA A 80 19.00 -4.11 3.97
N LEU A 81 19.71 -4.82 3.08
CA LEU A 81 19.49 -6.25 2.86
C LEU A 81 19.64 -7.12 4.12
N PRO A 82 20.65 -6.92 5.00
CA PRO A 82 20.77 -7.74 6.21
C PRO A 82 19.54 -7.61 7.12
N ASP A 83 19.07 -6.38 7.32
CA ASP A 83 17.89 -6.09 8.14
C ASP A 83 16.59 -6.62 7.49
N LEU A 84 16.48 -6.53 6.16
CA LEU A 84 15.35 -7.07 5.41
C LEU A 84 15.29 -8.60 5.43
N ARG A 85 16.44 -9.28 5.39
CA ARG A 85 16.51 -10.76 5.51
C ARG A 85 16.00 -11.23 6.87
N VAL A 86 16.38 -10.56 7.95
CA VAL A 86 15.84 -10.89 9.28
C VAL A 86 14.31 -10.78 9.31
N LEU A 87 13.75 -9.78 8.63
CA LEU A 87 12.30 -9.60 8.51
C LEU A 87 11.64 -10.72 7.69
N THR A 88 12.19 -11.06 6.52
CA THR A 88 11.63 -12.11 5.66
C THR A 88 11.75 -13.48 6.31
N ASP A 89 12.91 -13.81 6.88
CA ASP A 89 13.17 -15.08 7.56
C ASP A 89 12.21 -15.29 8.75
N ALA A 90 11.95 -14.23 9.52
CA ALA A 90 11.00 -14.29 10.62
C ALA A 90 9.56 -14.56 10.16
N VAL A 91 9.15 -14.05 8.99
CA VAL A 91 7.83 -14.35 8.42
C VAL A 91 7.77 -15.76 7.85
N HIS A 92 8.82 -16.20 7.16
CA HIS A 92 8.92 -17.54 6.59
C HIS A 92 8.95 -18.62 7.68
N ALA A 93 9.57 -18.36 8.82
CA ALA A 93 9.57 -19.27 9.98
C ALA A 93 8.16 -19.58 10.50
N GLU A 94 7.20 -18.68 10.31
CA GLU A 94 5.78 -18.85 10.66
C GLU A 94 4.95 -19.43 9.49
N GLY A 95 5.58 -19.76 8.37
CA GLY A 95 4.95 -20.39 7.20
C GLY A 95 4.06 -19.45 6.37
N ALA A 96 4.25 -18.13 6.44
CA ALA A 96 3.57 -17.16 5.58
C ALA A 96 4.53 -16.60 4.52
N ALA A 97 4.00 -16.08 3.43
CA ALA A 97 4.76 -15.31 2.45
C ALA A 97 4.89 -13.84 2.85
N ILE A 98 5.84 -13.11 2.26
CA ILE A 98 6.06 -11.69 2.48
C ILE A 98 6.19 -10.91 1.17
N SER A 99 5.47 -9.78 1.09
CA SER A 99 5.48 -8.88 -0.06
C SER A 99 6.09 -7.52 0.28
N ALA A 100 6.91 -6.98 -0.62
CA ALA A 100 7.41 -5.62 -0.55
C ALA A 100 6.54 -4.68 -1.40
N GLN A 101 5.82 -3.74 -0.76
CA GLN A 101 5.15 -2.68 -1.51
C GLN A 101 6.17 -1.59 -1.88
N ILE A 102 6.59 -1.56 -3.14
CA ILE A 102 7.60 -0.61 -3.65
C ILE A 102 6.94 0.61 -4.33
N THR A 103 7.48 1.80 -4.10
CA THR A 103 6.90 3.05 -4.62
C THR A 103 7.90 4.19 -4.77
N HIS A 104 7.49 5.24 -5.47
CA HIS A 104 8.17 6.53 -5.53
C HIS A 104 7.17 7.66 -5.20
N GLY A 105 7.52 8.58 -4.30
CA GLY A 105 6.65 9.66 -3.83
C GLY A 105 6.24 10.66 -4.90
N GLY A 106 7.12 10.93 -5.87
CA GLY A 106 6.86 11.92 -6.92
C GLY A 106 6.64 13.30 -6.29
N SER A 107 5.57 14.00 -6.66
CA SER A 107 5.20 15.25 -6.00
C SER A 107 4.67 15.06 -4.58
N PHE A 108 4.28 13.86 -4.17
CA PHE A 108 3.75 13.58 -2.83
C PHE A 108 4.85 13.33 -1.77
N VAL A 109 6.06 13.84 -1.98
CA VAL A 109 7.12 13.83 -0.96
C VAL A 109 6.83 14.94 0.06
N THR A 110 6.17 14.55 1.16
CA THR A 110 5.58 15.46 2.15
C THR A 110 6.28 15.50 3.50
N GLY A 111 7.17 14.55 3.79
CA GLY A 111 7.87 14.45 5.08
C GLY A 111 9.31 14.97 5.07
N MET A 112 9.87 15.28 3.90
CA MET A 112 11.26 15.74 3.78
C MET A 112 11.48 16.67 2.58
N LYS A 113 12.54 17.47 2.62
CA LYS A 113 12.99 18.32 1.51
C LYS A 113 13.81 17.48 0.52
N VAL A 114 13.46 17.50 -0.76
CA VAL A 114 14.29 16.88 -1.81
C VAL A 114 15.36 17.85 -2.32
N LYS A 115 16.49 17.31 -2.78
CA LYS A 115 17.48 18.09 -3.52
C LYS A 115 16.88 18.49 -4.88
N GLY A 116 16.70 19.77 -5.12
CA GLY A 116 16.07 20.29 -6.34
C GLY A 116 14.53 20.26 -6.29
N ARG A 117 13.90 19.88 -7.40
CA ARG A 117 12.44 19.81 -7.56
C ARG A 117 11.97 18.35 -7.53
N THR A 118 10.81 18.13 -6.91
CA THR A 118 10.10 16.85 -7.02
C THR A 118 9.74 16.54 -8.48
N ILE A 119 9.57 15.27 -8.83
CA ILE A 119 9.13 14.84 -10.16
C ILE A 119 7.65 14.48 -10.17
N SER A 120 6.96 14.70 -11.29
CA SER A 120 5.56 14.31 -11.50
C SER A 120 5.25 14.17 -12.99
N SER A 121 4.00 13.83 -13.33
CA SER A 121 3.54 13.77 -14.73
C SER A 121 3.53 15.16 -15.39
N VAL A 122 3.34 16.24 -14.62
CA VAL A 122 3.38 17.63 -15.10
C VAL A 122 4.18 18.54 -14.16
N SER A 123 4.70 19.65 -14.72
CA SER A 123 5.31 20.72 -13.94
C SER A 123 4.24 21.58 -13.28
N GLY A 124 4.49 22.05 -12.07
CA GLY A 124 3.55 22.96 -11.42
C GLY A 124 3.87 23.23 -9.96
N PHE A 125 3.01 24.03 -9.33
CA PHE A 125 3.01 24.18 -7.89
C PHE A 125 2.64 22.86 -7.23
N ASN A 126 3.33 22.52 -6.14
CA ASN A 126 3.13 21.30 -5.37
C ASN A 126 2.61 21.65 -3.96
N PRO A 127 1.28 21.72 -3.77
CA PRO A 127 0.69 22.03 -2.48
C PRO A 127 1.05 21.01 -1.40
N ALA A 128 1.10 19.72 -1.75
CA ALA A 128 1.34 18.64 -0.79
C ALA A 128 2.75 18.72 -0.18
N GLY A 129 3.75 19.12 -0.97
CA GLY A 129 5.14 19.26 -0.55
C GLY A 129 5.52 20.63 0.04
N ALA A 130 4.65 21.64 -0.05
CA ALA A 130 4.99 23.03 0.27
C ALA A 130 5.47 23.22 1.72
N LEU A 131 4.88 22.50 2.67
CA LEU A 131 5.25 22.59 4.10
C LEU A 131 6.67 22.11 4.42
N LYS A 132 7.28 21.29 3.56
CA LYS A 132 8.67 20.87 3.68
C LYS A 132 9.57 21.55 2.63
N GLY A 133 9.10 22.66 2.06
CA GLY A 133 9.84 23.46 1.08
C GLY A 133 9.87 22.87 -0.34
N ASN A 134 9.07 21.84 -0.63
CA ASN A 134 8.94 21.28 -1.98
C ASN A 134 7.86 22.01 -2.79
N PHE A 135 8.09 23.29 -3.07
CA PHE A 135 7.08 24.17 -3.69
C PHE A 135 6.70 23.81 -5.13
N PHE A 136 7.57 23.13 -5.88
CA PHE A 136 7.35 22.87 -7.30
C PHE A 136 7.72 21.43 -7.68
N SER A 137 6.93 20.87 -8.59
CA SER A 137 7.26 19.65 -9.33
C SER A 137 7.72 20.00 -10.75
N ARG A 138 8.53 19.11 -11.32
CA ARG A 138 8.91 19.12 -12.74
C ARG A 138 8.23 17.94 -13.45
N ALA A 139 7.74 18.17 -14.67
CA ALA A 139 7.30 17.13 -15.58
C ALA A 139 8.45 16.18 -15.92
N MET A 140 8.22 14.88 -15.77
CA MET A 140 9.17 13.86 -16.22
C MET A 140 9.27 13.85 -17.75
N ASP A 141 10.50 13.77 -18.24
CA ASP A 141 10.80 13.42 -19.63
C ASP A 141 11.11 11.92 -19.76
N GLU A 142 11.48 11.47 -20.96
CA GLU A 142 11.82 10.07 -21.22
C GLU A 142 13.05 9.60 -20.43
N THR A 143 14.02 10.48 -20.17
CA THR A 143 15.21 10.14 -19.36
C THR A 143 14.81 9.90 -17.91
N ASP A 144 13.92 10.74 -17.37
CA ASP A 144 13.36 10.52 -16.04
C ASP A 144 12.55 9.23 -15.96
N MET A 145 11.72 8.95 -16.95
CA MET A 145 10.91 7.73 -17.00
C MET A 145 11.79 6.48 -17.09
N ALA A 146 12.86 6.50 -17.89
CA ALA A 146 13.84 5.43 -17.96
C ALA A 146 14.56 5.22 -16.62
N ARG A 147 15.02 6.30 -15.97
CA ARG A 147 15.65 6.24 -14.65
C ARG A 147 14.73 5.66 -13.59
N VAL A 148 13.50 6.17 -13.47
CA VAL A 148 12.52 5.66 -12.50
C VAL A 148 12.20 4.20 -12.78
N THR A 149 12.08 3.80 -14.06
CA THR A 149 11.89 2.38 -14.41
C THR A 149 13.03 1.52 -13.88
N ALA A 150 14.28 1.95 -14.07
CA ALA A 150 15.47 1.25 -13.57
C ALA A 150 15.51 1.19 -12.03
N GLU A 151 15.07 2.24 -11.33
CA GLU A 151 14.96 2.25 -9.86
C GLU A 151 13.95 1.21 -9.35
N PHE A 152 12.77 1.10 -9.99
CA PHE A 152 11.79 0.06 -9.66
C PHE A 152 12.34 -1.35 -9.93
N VAL A 153 13.04 -1.55 -11.05
CA VAL A 153 13.69 -2.84 -11.37
C VAL A 153 14.75 -3.18 -10.32
N ARG A 154 15.68 -2.28 -10.03
CA ARG A 154 16.74 -2.51 -9.03
C ARG A 154 16.16 -2.78 -7.65
N ALA A 155 15.11 -2.06 -7.26
CA ALA A 155 14.43 -2.30 -5.99
C ALA A 155 13.82 -3.71 -5.94
N ALA A 156 13.20 -4.17 -7.03
CA ALA A 156 12.62 -5.50 -7.10
C ALA A 156 13.70 -6.62 -7.07
N GLU A 157 14.84 -6.42 -7.74
CA GLU A 157 15.99 -7.33 -7.65
C GLU A 157 16.51 -7.44 -6.21
N LEU A 158 16.64 -6.31 -5.52
CA LEU A 158 17.04 -6.29 -4.11
C LEU A 158 15.99 -6.93 -3.20
N CYS A 159 14.69 -6.79 -3.49
CA CYS A 159 13.65 -7.55 -2.80
C CYS A 159 13.85 -9.06 -2.97
N ARG A 160 14.17 -9.53 -4.18
CA ARG A 160 14.50 -10.94 -4.43
C ARG A 160 15.71 -11.38 -3.60
N GLU A 161 16.77 -10.59 -3.60
CA GLU A 161 18.00 -10.86 -2.82
C GLU A 161 17.77 -10.84 -1.29
N ALA A 162 16.77 -10.09 -0.84
CA ALA A 162 16.36 -10.01 0.55
C ALA A 162 15.44 -11.17 0.98
N GLY A 163 14.92 -11.98 0.05
CA GLY A 163 14.03 -13.09 0.38
C GLY A 163 12.54 -12.73 0.41
N PHE A 164 12.11 -11.64 -0.23
CA PHE A 164 10.68 -11.44 -0.47
C PHE A 164 10.14 -12.47 -1.46
N ASP A 165 8.85 -12.80 -1.36
CA ASP A 165 8.15 -13.71 -2.28
C ASP A 165 7.39 -12.96 -3.38
N ALA A 166 7.07 -11.70 -3.11
CA ALA A 166 6.33 -10.84 -4.01
C ALA A 166 6.79 -9.37 -3.92
N VAL A 167 6.59 -8.64 -5.01
CA VAL A 167 6.69 -7.19 -5.05
C VAL A 167 5.34 -6.61 -5.47
N GLU A 168 4.81 -5.67 -4.69
CA GLU A 168 3.59 -4.95 -5.01
C GLU A 168 3.95 -3.53 -5.48
N LEU A 169 3.82 -3.27 -6.78
CA LEU A 169 4.03 -1.93 -7.33
C LEU A 169 2.87 -1.03 -6.92
N HIS A 170 3.18 0.04 -6.18
CA HIS A 170 2.14 0.93 -5.71
C HIS A 170 1.74 1.96 -6.78
N MET A 171 0.56 1.75 -7.39
CA MET A 171 -0.01 2.59 -8.45
C MET A 171 -1.28 3.35 -8.02
N GLY A 172 -1.47 3.53 -6.71
CA GLY A 172 -2.63 4.19 -6.13
C GLY A 172 -2.29 5.43 -5.31
N HIS A 173 -3.31 6.00 -4.68
CA HIS A 173 -3.22 6.95 -3.56
C HIS A 173 -2.46 8.27 -3.78
N GLY A 174 -2.14 8.64 -5.03
CA GLY A 174 -1.42 9.89 -5.36
C GLY A 174 0.11 9.79 -5.37
N TYR A 175 0.69 8.60 -5.25
CA TYR A 175 2.12 8.38 -5.49
C TYR A 175 2.47 8.49 -6.99
N LEU A 176 3.76 8.43 -7.34
CA LEU A 176 4.24 8.80 -8.68
C LEU A 176 3.51 8.09 -9.83
N LEU A 177 3.36 6.77 -9.77
CA LEU A 177 2.68 6.03 -10.84
C LEU A 177 1.20 6.41 -10.92
N ASN A 178 0.55 6.66 -9.79
CA ASN A 178 -0.82 7.18 -9.76
C ASN A 178 -0.92 8.63 -10.28
N GLN A 179 0.13 9.44 -10.17
CA GLN A 179 0.18 10.78 -10.77
C GLN A 179 0.18 10.74 -12.31
N PHE A 180 0.56 9.61 -12.92
CA PHE A 180 0.35 9.37 -14.36
C PHE A 180 -1.06 8.85 -14.65
N ILE A 181 -1.55 7.87 -13.88
CA ILE A 181 -2.88 7.26 -14.08
C ILE A 181 -4.02 8.27 -13.90
N SER A 182 -3.95 9.07 -12.84
CA SER A 182 -5.04 9.95 -12.45
C SER A 182 -5.15 11.17 -13.36
N PRO A 183 -6.32 11.42 -13.98
CA PRO A 183 -6.55 12.64 -14.73
C PRO A 183 -6.51 13.89 -13.83
N LEU A 184 -6.57 13.76 -12.49
CA LEU A 184 -6.42 14.89 -11.59
C LEU A 184 -5.00 15.47 -11.65
N SER A 185 -3.99 14.60 -11.68
CA SER A 185 -2.58 14.97 -11.72
C SER A 185 -2.05 15.08 -13.16
N ASN A 186 -2.44 14.16 -14.05
CA ASN A 186 -1.88 14.09 -15.39
C ASN A 186 -2.66 14.97 -16.39
N LYS A 187 -2.03 16.07 -16.81
CA LYS A 187 -2.53 16.98 -17.86
C LYS A 187 -1.64 17.00 -19.11
N ARG A 188 -0.79 15.99 -19.28
CA ARG A 188 0.12 15.88 -20.44
C ARG A 188 -0.66 15.84 -21.75
N LYS A 189 0.00 16.25 -22.82
CA LYS A 189 -0.54 16.32 -24.20
C LYS A 189 0.18 15.38 -25.16
N ASP A 190 1.14 14.60 -24.66
CA ASP A 190 1.86 13.56 -25.39
C ASP A 190 1.17 12.19 -25.21
N GLU A 191 1.85 11.12 -25.65
CA GLU A 191 1.36 9.74 -25.57
C GLU A 191 1.21 9.19 -24.13
N TYR A 192 1.60 9.96 -23.11
CA TYR A 192 1.48 9.62 -21.70
C TYR A 192 0.36 10.39 -21.00
N GLY A 193 -0.47 11.14 -21.73
CA GLY A 193 -1.60 11.90 -21.19
C GLY A 193 -2.85 11.87 -22.08
N GLY A 194 -3.91 12.54 -21.62
CA GLY A 194 -5.21 12.53 -22.31
C GLY A 194 -6.04 11.32 -21.91
N SER A 195 -6.15 10.31 -22.78
CA SER A 195 -6.99 9.13 -22.56
C SER A 195 -6.48 8.24 -21.43
N ALA A 196 -7.31 7.33 -20.91
CA ALA A 196 -6.91 6.40 -19.86
C ALA A 196 -5.77 5.46 -20.32
N GLU A 197 -5.82 5.03 -21.58
CA GLU A 197 -4.82 4.18 -22.23
C GLU A 197 -3.44 4.86 -22.26
N ASN A 198 -3.39 6.13 -22.61
CA ASN A 198 -2.14 6.89 -22.60
C ASN A 198 -1.63 7.14 -21.17
N ARG A 199 -2.54 7.46 -20.24
CA ARG A 199 -2.18 7.72 -18.84
C ARG A 199 -1.58 6.50 -18.12
N VAL A 200 -2.01 5.28 -18.47
CA VAL A 200 -1.44 4.05 -17.88
C VAL A 200 -0.16 3.56 -18.58
N ARG A 201 0.19 4.09 -19.76
CA ARG A 201 1.34 3.63 -20.57
C ARG A 201 2.65 3.56 -19.77
N PHE A 202 3.00 4.61 -19.03
CA PHE A 202 4.22 4.62 -18.21
C PHE A 202 4.14 3.63 -17.03
N PRO A 203 3.09 3.65 -16.18
CA PRO A 203 2.90 2.61 -15.15
C PRO A 203 2.97 1.17 -15.65
N ALA A 204 2.33 0.86 -16.79
CA ALA A 204 2.36 -0.47 -17.39
C ALA A 204 3.78 -0.85 -17.88
N ARG A 205 4.51 0.10 -18.47
CA ARG A 205 5.92 -0.08 -18.84
C ARG A 205 6.80 -0.42 -17.63
N VAL A 206 6.60 0.26 -16.51
CA VAL A 206 7.34 -0.03 -15.27
C VAL A 206 7.03 -1.44 -14.77
N LEU A 207 5.76 -1.85 -14.75
CA LEU A 207 5.37 -3.20 -14.35
C LEU A 207 5.95 -4.28 -15.28
N ALA A 208 5.87 -4.09 -16.59
CA ALA A 208 6.45 -5.02 -17.56
C ALA A 208 7.96 -5.19 -17.36
N ALA A 209 8.69 -4.09 -17.10
CA ALA A 209 10.13 -4.14 -16.84
C ALA A 209 10.46 -4.90 -15.54
N VAL A 210 9.70 -4.68 -14.47
CA VAL A 210 9.86 -5.43 -13.22
C VAL A 210 9.52 -6.92 -13.43
N LYS A 211 8.40 -7.22 -14.11
CA LYS A 211 8.01 -8.59 -14.43
C LYS A 211 9.08 -9.32 -15.24
N GLN A 212 9.71 -8.65 -16.21
CA GLN A 212 10.80 -9.22 -16.97
C GLN A 212 12.03 -9.53 -16.10
N ALA A 213 12.37 -8.66 -15.15
CA ALA A 213 13.58 -8.79 -14.34
C ALA A 213 13.48 -9.88 -13.26
N VAL A 214 12.33 -10.00 -12.60
CA VAL A 214 12.18 -10.86 -11.40
C VAL A 214 10.99 -11.82 -11.44
N GLY A 215 10.14 -11.76 -12.47
CA GLY A 215 8.84 -12.44 -12.48
C GLY A 215 8.84 -13.96 -12.54
N LYS A 216 10.02 -14.58 -12.63
CA LYS A 216 10.23 -16.04 -12.48
C LYS A 216 10.42 -16.44 -11.01
N ASP A 217 10.97 -15.54 -10.22
CA ASP A 217 11.34 -15.78 -8.82
C ASP A 217 10.34 -15.13 -7.85
N LEU A 218 9.76 -13.99 -8.24
CA LEU A 218 8.80 -13.22 -7.46
C LEU A 218 7.45 -13.11 -8.16
N ALA A 219 6.38 -13.13 -7.37
CA ALA A 219 5.09 -12.65 -7.86
C ALA A 219 5.11 -11.11 -7.98
N VAL A 220 4.71 -10.58 -9.14
CA VAL A 220 4.69 -9.14 -9.43
C VAL A 220 3.25 -8.66 -9.42
N LEU A 221 2.90 -7.95 -8.36
CA LEU A 221 1.56 -7.45 -8.09
C LEU A 221 1.49 -5.94 -8.37
N ALA A 222 0.28 -5.41 -8.56
CA ALA A 222 0.06 -3.97 -8.58
C ALA A 222 -1.13 -3.56 -7.73
N LYS A 223 -0.94 -2.56 -6.85
CA LYS A 223 -2.05 -1.94 -6.12
C LYS A 223 -2.57 -0.74 -6.91
N ILE A 224 -3.79 -0.84 -7.41
CA ILE A 224 -4.47 0.23 -8.15
C ILE A 224 -5.67 0.77 -7.37
N SER A 225 -6.09 1.98 -7.70
CA SER A 225 -7.34 2.55 -7.20
C SER A 225 -8.51 2.10 -8.09
N VAL A 226 -9.58 1.59 -7.50
CA VAL A 226 -10.87 1.35 -8.20
C VAL A 226 -11.48 2.67 -8.65
N ALA A 227 -11.27 3.72 -7.87
CA ALA A 227 -11.49 5.13 -8.22
C ALA A 227 -10.71 6.02 -7.25
N ASP A 228 -10.50 7.28 -7.63
CA ASP A 228 -9.87 8.28 -6.76
C ASP A 228 -10.84 8.85 -5.71
N GLY A 229 -12.15 8.59 -5.80
CA GLY A 229 -13.13 9.04 -4.80
C GLY A 229 -13.39 10.56 -4.79
N VAL A 230 -12.94 11.28 -5.82
CA VAL A 230 -13.18 12.72 -6.02
C VAL A 230 -13.57 13.03 -7.45
N ARG A 231 -14.27 14.15 -7.64
CA ARG A 231 -14.61 14.69 -8.96
C ARG A 231 -13.34 14.97 -9.77
N ARG A 232 -13.33 14.59 -11.05
CA ARG A 232 -12.21 14.72 -12.00
C ARG A 232 -10.97 13.87 -11.67
N GLY A 233 -11.04 13.01 -10.66
CA GLY A 233 -10.08 11.93 -10.47
C GLY A 233 -10.45 10.70 -11.29
N THR A 234 -9.62 9.66 -11.21
CA THR A 234 -9.85 8.35 -11.82
C THR A 234 -11.22 7.82 -11.44
N GLN A 235 -12.03 7.45 -12.44
CA GLN A 235 -13.28 6.70 -12.24
C GLN A 235 -13.06 5.21 -12.54
N VAL A 236 -14.03 4.37 -12.21
CA VAL A 236 -13.90 2.92 -12.42
C VAL A 236 -13.74 2.54 -13.90
N GLU A 237 -14.27 3.33 -14.83
CA GLU A 237 -14.05 3.16 -16.27
C GLU A 237 -12.55 3.31 -16.63
N ASP A 238 -11.87 4.29 -16.05
CA ASP A 238 -10.42 4.46 -16.20
C ASP A 238 -9.66 3.29 -15.55
N SER A 239 -10.16 2.80 -14.41
CA SER A 239 -9.56 1.68 -13.68
C SER A 239 -9.69 0.35 -14.42
N VAL A 240 -10.78 0.15 -15.17
CA VAL A 240 -10.95 -1.00 -16.08
C VAL A 240 -9.89 -0.97 -17.20
N VAL A 241 -9.66 0.19 -17.81
CA VAL A 241 -8.59 0.36 -18.80
C VAL A 241 -7.22 0.09 -18.17
N THR A 242 -7.01 0.61 -16.95
CA THR A 242 -5.78 0.38 -16.19
C THR A 242 -5.56 -1.11 -15.93
N ALA A 243 -6.59 -1.83 -15.46
CA ALA A 243 -6.51 -3.24 -15.15
C ALA A 243 -6.13 -4.08 -16.38
N ARG A 244 -6.76 -3.83 -17.54
CA ARG A 244 -6.43 -4.51 -18.81
C ARG A 244 -5.00 -4.23 -19.26
N ALA A 245 -4.52 -2.99 -19.11
CA ALA A 245 -3.15 -2.63 -19.47
C ALA A 245 -2.12 -3.33 -18.57
N LEU A 246 -2.41 -3.47 -17.27
CA LEU A 246 -1.53 -4.18 -16.32
C LEU A 246 -1.59 -5.70 -16.49
N GLU A 247 -2.73 -6.27 -16.87
CA GLU A 247 -2.85 -7.65 -17.31
C GLU A 247 -1.97 -7.93 -18.53
N ALA A 248 -2.08 -7.09 -19.57
CA ALA A 248 -1.24 -7.19 -20.75
C ALA A 248 0.26 -7.00 -20.46
N ALA A 249 0.60 -6.21 -19.44
CA ALA A 249 1.97 -6.03 -18.98
C ALA A 249 2.51 -7.21 -18.13
N GLY A 250 1.67 -8.20 -17.80
CA GLY A 250 2.06 -9.44 -17.14
C GLY A 250 1.97 -9.42 -15.62
N ALA A 251 1.12 -8.57 -15.03
CA ALA A 251 0.87 -8.60 -13.59
C ALA A 251 0.31 -9.96 -13.15
N ASP A 252 0.82 -10.50 -12.04
CA ASP A 252 0.33 -11.77 -11.50
C ASP A 252 -0.98 -11.61 -10.71
N MET A 253 -1.21 -10.43 -10.13
CA MET A 253 -2.46 -10.07 -9.44
C MET A 253 -2.60 -8.55 -9.27
N LEU A 254 -3.83 -8.02 -9.27
CA LEU A 254 -4.10 -6.65 -8.77
C LEU A 254 -4.68 -6.66 -7.38
N VAL A 255 -4.24 -5.70 -6.56
CA VAL A 255 -4.91 -5.36 -5.30
C VAL A 255 -5.76 -4.11 -5.49
N LEU A 256 -7.08 -4.25 -5.30
CA LEU A 256 -8.07 -3.24 -5.64
C LEU A 256 -8.35 -2.30 -4.46
N SER A 257 -7.61 -1.20 -4.37
CA SER A 257 -7.78 -0.16 -3.35
C SER A 257 -8.61 1.02 -3.87
N GLY A 258 -8.56 2.19 -3.24
CA GLY A 258 -9.20 3.40 -3.75
C GLY A 258 -8.79 4.65 -2.99
N GLY A 259 -9.09 5.82 -3.56
CA GLY A 259 -8.86 7.11 -2.93
C GLY A 259 -7.45 7.65 -3.08
N ARG A 260 -7.20 8.81 -2.46
CA ARG A 260 -5.93 9.54 -2.47
C ARG A 260 -5.59 10.11 -1.10
N ASN A 261 -4.29 10.24 -0.83
CA ASN A 261 -3.79 10.68 0.48
C ASN A 261 -4.17 12.12 0.87
N VAL A 262 -4.44 12.99 -0.11
CA VAL A 262 -4.81 14.39 0.15
C VAL A 262 -6.28 14.60 -0.09
N GLU A 263 -6.79 14.15 -1.24
CA GLU A 263 -8.08 14.58 -1.73
C GLU A 263 -9.26 13.74 -1.27
N SER A 264 -9.06 12.50 -0.79
CA SER A 264 -10.15 11.56 -0.52
C SER A 264 -9.81 10.46 0.48
N THR A 265 -9.18 10.83 1.60
CA THR A 265 -8.84 9.87 2.67
C THR A 265 -10.07 9.11 3.18
N TRP A 266 -11.22 9.76 3.29
CA TRP A 266 -12.49 9.12 3.68
C TRP A 266 -12.95 8.01 2.72
N TYR A 267 -12.64 8.15 1.43
CA TYR A 267 -12.98 7.14 0.42
C TYR A 267 -12.04 5.94 0.54
N MET A 268 -10.74 6.18 0.77
CA MET A 268 -9.74 5.14 1.00
C MET A 268 -10.09 4.27 2.21
N PHE A 269 -10.49 4.90 3.32
CA PHE A 269 -10.81 4.20 4.56
C PHE A 269 -12.28 3.79 4.70
N GLY A 270 -13.17 4.27 3.85
CA GLY A 270 -14.63 4.08 4.01
C GLY A 270 -15.19 4.69 5.30
N SER A 271 -14.42 5.55 5.98
CA SER A 271 -14.80 6.23 7.22
C SER A 271 -13.97 7.51 7.38
N ASN A 272 -14.48 8.47 8.15
CA ASN A 272 -13.76 9.72 8.42
C ASN A 272 -12.48 9.49 9.25
N MET A 273 -11.49 10.37 9.11
CA MET A 273 -10.24 10.30 9.87
C MET A 273 -10.47 10.59 11.36
N ASN A 274 -9.72 9.91 12.25
CA ASN A 274 -9.73 10.21 13.69
C ASN A 274 -8.99 11.52 13.97
N ARG A 275 -9.65 12.65 13.78
CA ARG A 275 -9.02 13.97 13.94
C ARG A 275 -8.56 14.24 15.37
N VAL A 276 -9.24 13.68 16.37
CA VAL A 276 -8.86 13.80 17.77
C VAL A 276 -7.50 13.13 18.00
N GLU A 277 -7.36 11.87 17.58
CA GLU A 277 -6.08 11.17 17.76
C GLU A 277 -4.95 11.75 16.89
N ILE A 278 -5.23 12.09 15.62
CA ILE A 278 -4.22 12.73 14.76
C ILE A 278 -3.73 14.04 15.39
N SER A 279 -4.63 14.89 15.88
CA SER A 279 -4.22 16.14 16.51
C SER A 279 -3.44 15.91 17.80
N LYS A 280 -3.73 14.84 18.55
CA LYS A 280 -3.01 14.51 19.78
C LYS A 280 -1.57 14.09 19.46
N VAL A 281 -1.40 13.09 18.60
CA VAL A 281 -0.08 12.57 18.22
C VAL A 281 0.79 13.65 17.59
N LEU A 282 0.26 14.45 16.65
CA LEU A 282 1.04 15.52 16.01
C LEU A 282 1.54 16.58 17.02
N LYS A 283 0.72 16.93 18.03
CA LYS A 283 1.12 17.89 19.07
C LYS A 283 2.20 17.31 19.99
N GLU A 284 2.08 16.04 20.36
CA GLU A 284 3.09 15.31 21.14
C GLU A 284 4.44 15.25 20.40
N GLN A 285 4.42 15.24 19.06
CA GLN A 285 5.62 15.31 18.21
C GLN A 285 6.10 16.73 17.87
N GLY A 286 5.47 17.78 18.43
CA GLY A 286 5.84 19.17 18.17
C GLY A 286 5.35 19.75 16.83
N GLU A 287 4.57 19.01 16.04
CA GLU A 287 3.98 19.45 14.76
C GLU A 287 2.66 20.24 14.95
N TRP A 288 2.69 21.27 15.80
CA TRP A 288 1.49 22.05 16.17
C TRP A 288 0.83 22.76 14.97
N VAL A 289 1.62 23.24 14.01
CA VAL A 289 1.13 23.91 12.79
C VAL A 289 0.38 22.91 11.91
N THR A 290 0.95 21.72 11.69
CA THR A 290 0.32 20.64 10.93
C THR A 290 -1.01 20.23 11.57
N ALA A 291 -1.02 20.08 12.90
CA ALA A 291 -2.24 19.73 13.65
C ALA A 291 -3.35 20.77 13.47
N LEU A 292 -3.02 22.07 13.51
CA LEU A 292 -3.99 23.15 13.30
C LEU A 292 -4.57 23.14 11.89
N MET A 293 -3.72 23.00 10.86
CA MET A 293 -4.17 22.93 9.46
C MET A 293 -5.08 21.74 9.22
N MET A 294 -4.73 20.56 9.74
CA MET A 294 -5.57 19.36 9.60
C MET A 294 -6.93 19.52 10.29
N LYS A 295 -6.99 20.23 11.41
CA LYS A 295 -8.26 20.56 12.07
C LYS A 295 -9.13 21.49 11.20
N GLY A 296 -8.52 22.50 10.56
CA GLY A 296 -9.22 23.41 9.65
C GLY A 296 -9.79 22.69 8.41
N ALA A 297 -9.04 21.75 7.85
CA ALA A 297 -9.49 20.96 6.71
C ALA A 297 -10.71 20.06 7.01
N ALA A 298 -10.91 19.66 8.28
CA ALA A 298 -11.97 18.74 8.69
C ALA A 298 -13.39 19.24 8.38
N ALA A 299 -13.62 20.56 8.35
CA ALA A 299 -14.93 21.13 8.04
C ALA A 299 -15.36 20.90 6.58
N SER A 300 -14.40 20.63 5.68
CA SER A 300 -14.64 20.39 4.25
C SER A 300 -14.81 18.91 3.89
N GLU A 301 -14.64 18.00 4.85
CA GLU A 301 -14.75 16.56 4.59
C GLU A 301 -16.20 16.10 4.57
N PRO A 302 -16.60 15.27 3.60
CA PRO A 302 -17.92 14.67 3.61
C PRO A 302 -18.06 13.73 4.81
N LYS A 303 -19.24 13.70 5.43
CA LYS A 303 -19.57 12.70 6.44
C LYS A 303 -19.79 11.35 5.75
N VAL A 304 -19.05 10.34 6.17
CA VAL A 304 -19.12 9.00 5.59
C VAL A 304 -19.59 8.00 6.65
N THR A 305 -20.66 7.27 6.32
CA THR A 305 -21.07 6.11 7.09
C THR A 305 -20.33 4.89 6.57
N PHE A 306 -19.64 4.19 7.45
CA PHE A 306 -18.93 2.96 7.08
C PHE A 306 -19.91 1.90 6.60
N ARG A 307 -19.53 1.23 5.51
CA ARG A 307 -20.20 0.02 4.99
C ARG A 307 -19.13 -1.04 4.78
N GLU A 308 -19.42 -2.28 5.14
CA GLU A 308 -18.53 -3.39 4.79
C GLU A 308 -18.47 -3.52 3.27
N ARG A 309 -17.34 -4.01 2.76
CA ARG A 309 -17.11 -4.22 1.34
C ARG A 309 -17.40 -2.99 0.47
N TYR A 310 -16.96 -1.80 0.90
CA TYR A 310 -17.31 -0.50 0.27
C TYR A 310 -16.71 -0.27 -1.13
N PHE A 311 -15.81 -1.12 -1.61
CA PHE A 311 -15.31 -1.09 -3.00
C PHE A 311 -15.89 -2.19 -3.89
N ARG A 312 -16.82 -3.01 -3.37
CA ARG A 312 -17.37 -4.18 -4.06
C ARG A 312 -17.89 -3.87 -5.46
N GLU A 313 -18.78 -2.89 -5.59
CA GLU A 313 -19.40 -2.56 -6.87
C GLU A 313 -18.35 -2.22 -7.95
N ASN A 314 -17.41 -1.33 -7.64
CA ASN A 314 -16.35 -0.97 -8.58
C ASN A 314 -15.38 -2.13 -8.85
N SER A 315 -15.14 -2.98 -7.83
CA SER A 315 -14.25 -4.14 -7.97
C SER A 315 -14.84 -5.21 -8.88
N LEU A 316 -16.16 -5.43 -8.82
CA LEU A 316 -16.87 -6.34 -9.73
C LEU A 316 -16.81 -5.88 -11.18
N ARG A 317 -16.94 -4.57 -11.43
CA ARG A 317 -16.76 -4.01 -12.78
C ARG A 317 -15.35 -4.24 -13.34
N ILE A 318 -14.33 -4.23 -12.48
CA ILE A 318 -12.96 -4.59 -12.89
C ILE A 318 -12.85 -6.09 -13.12
N ARG A 319 -13.42 -6.92 -12.22
CA ARG A 319 -13.44 -8.38 -12.35
C ARG A 319 -14.06 -8.85 -13.66
N GLU A 320 -15.13 -8.22 -14.11
CA GLU A 320 -15.79 -8.50 -15.41
C GLU A 320 -14.88 -8.20 -16.62
N ALA A 321 -13.84 -7.38 -16.46
CA ALA A 321 -13.07 -6.84 -17.57
C ALA A 321 -11.70 -7.50 -17.79
N VAL A 322 -11.23 -8.34 -16.85
CA VAL A 322 -9.92 -9.02 -16.87
C VAL A 322 -10.07 -10.46 -16.38
N ASN A 323 -9.13 -11.35 -16.73
CA ASN A 323 -9.14 -12.75 -16.30
C ASN A 323 -8.08 -13.09 -15.26
N MET A 324 -7.06 -12.24 -15.11
CA MET A 324 -5.99 -12.47 -14.15
C MET A 324 -6.47 -12.41 -12.69
N PRO A 325 -5.69 -12.93 -11.73
CA PRO A 325 -6.03 -12.86 -10.33
C PRO A 325 -6.29 -11.43 -9.82
N LEU A 326 -7.30 -11.27 -8.96
CA LEU A 326 -7.65 -10.03 -8.27
C LEU A 326 -7.79 -10.28 -6.77
N ALA A 327 -7.20 -9.39 -5.98
CA ALA A 327 -7.38 -9.37 -4.54
C ALA A 327 -8.32 -8.23 -4.14
N TYR A 328 -9.40 -8.58 -3.44
CA TYR A 328 -10.37 -7.62 -2.95
C TYR A 328 -9.85 -6.89 -1.71
N LEU A 329 -9.82 -5.55 -1.74
CA LEU A 329 -9.55 -4.70 -0.59
C LEU A 329 -10.71 -3.71 -0.42
N GLY A 330 -11.03 -3.35 0.82
CA GLY A 330 -12.00 -2.31 1.13
C GLY A 330 -13.12 -2.80 2.04
N GLY A 331 -12.86 -2.82 3.35
CA GLY A 331 -13.90 -3.02 4.37
C GLY A 331 -14.31 -4.46 4.64
N VAL A 332 -13.44 -5.44 4.38
CA VAL A 332 -13.64 -6.82 4.88
C VAL A 332 -13.38 -6.86 6.37
N LYS A 333 -14.35 -7.35 7.14
CA LYS A 333 -14.30 -7.41 8.60
C LYS A 333 -14.77 -8.72 9.21
N SER A 334 -15.42 -9.58 8.43
CA SER A 334 -15.94 -10.87 8.89
C SER A 334 -15.50 -12.01 7.99
N LEU A 335 -15.60 -13.24 8.50
CA LEU A 335 -15.40 -14.45 7.70
C LEU A 335 -16.39 -14.50 6.53
N ALA A 336 -17.66 -14.16 6.78
CA ALA A 336 -18.68 -14.07 5.73
C ALA A 336 -18.27 -13.10 4.60
N ASN A 337 -17.72 -11.91 4.91
CA ASN A 337 -17.24 -11.01 3.87
C ASN A 337 -16.12 -11.63 3.02
N ALA A 338 -15.25 -12.44 3.63
CA ALA A 338 -14.14 -13.09 2.92
C ALA A 338 -14.64 -14.22 2.02
N GLU A 339 -15.56 -15.04 2.52
CA GLU A 339 -16.23 -16.10 1.74
C GLU A 339 -17.01 -15.50 0.55
N GLU A 340 -17.76 -14.42 0.78
CA GLU A 340 -18.48 -13.72 -0.27
C GLU A 340 -17.51 -13.18 -1.34
N ALA A 341 -16.41 -12.54 -0.97
CA ALA A 341 -15.42 -12.05 -1.91
C ALA A 341 -14.80 -13.19 -2.75
N VAL A 342 -14.46 -14.32 -2.13
CA VAL A 342 -13.94 -15.48 -2.88
C VAL A 342 -15.00 -16.03 -3.83
N SER A 343 -16.26 -16.14 -3.40
CA SER A 343 -17.35 -16.61 -4.26
C SER A 343 -17.66 -15.65 -5.42
N GLU A 344 -17.33 -14.37 -5.27
CA GLU A 344 -17.46 -13.32 -6.29
C GLU A 344 -16.31 -13.33 -7.32
N GLY A 345 -15.35 -14.26 -7.20
CA GLY A 345 -14.25 -14.45 -8.15
C GLY A 345 -12.99 -13.63 -7.84
N PHE A 346 -12.81 -13.22 -6.57
CA PHE A 346 -11.54 -12.65 -6.10
C PHE A 346 -10.67 -13.75 -5.50
N GLU A 347 -9.45 -13.92 -6.04
CA GLU A 347 -8.51 -14.96 -5.61
C GLU A 347 -8.03 -14.77 -4.18
N CYS A 348 -7.97 -13.52 -3.72
CA CYS A 348 -7.50 -13.16 -2.39
C CYS A 348 -8.35 -12.05 -1.75
N VAL A 349 -8.28 -12.00 -0.42
CA VAL A 349 -8.89 -10.96 0.39
C VAL A 349 -7.79 -10.23 1.15
N VAL A 350 -7.72 -8.92 0.95
CA VAL A 350 -6.72 -8.06 1.56
C VAL A 350 -7.33 -7.25 2.69
N MET A 351 -6.70 -7.29 3.86
CA MET A 351 -7.17 -6.65 5.09
C MET A 351 -6.05 -5.79 5.69
N ALA A 352 -6.43 -4.70 6.37
CA ALA A 352 -5.47 -3.82 7.06
C ALA A 352 -5.89 -3.62 8.52
N ARG A 353 -6.82 -2.70 8.76
CA ARG A 353 -7.24 -2.29 10.12
C ARG A 353 -7.75 -3.45 10.98
N ALA A 354 -8.45 -4.42 10.38
CA ALA A 354 -8.92 -5.62 11.08
C ALA A 354 -7.76 -6.48 11.61
N LEU A 355 -6.68 -6.62 10.83
CA LEU A 355 -5.48 -7.37 11.22
C LEU A 355 -4.54 -6.56 12.13
N ILE A 356 -4.54 -5.22 12.04
CA ILE A 356 -3.87 -4.34 13.00
C ILE A 356 -4.56 -4.42 14.37
N HIS A 357 -5.89 -4.58 14.39
CA HIS A 357 -6.66 -4.77 15.61
C HIS A 357 -6.43 -6.15 16.23
N ASP A 358 -6.37 -7.21 15.42
CA ASP A 358 -6.09 -8.55 15.92
C ASP A 358 -5.19 -9.29 14.94
N PRO A 359 -3.88 -9.43 15.22
CA PRO A 359 -2.97 -10.13 14.32
C PRO A 359 -3.32 -11.62 14.18
N ALA A 360 -4.01 -12.22 15.15
CA ALA A 360 -4.42 -13.62 15.14
C ALA A 360 -5.79 -13.87 14.48
N LEU A 361 -6.40 -12.84 13.90
CA LEU A 361 -7.78 -12.89 13.39
C LEU A 361 -8.03 -14.03 12.40
N VAL A 362 -7.08 -14.35 11.51
CA VAL A 362 -7.25 -15.39 10.50
C VAL A 362 -7.35 -16.77 11.14
N ASN A 363 -6.46 -17.09 12.10
CA ASN A 363 -6.55 -18.33 12.86
C ASN A 363 -7.87 -18.42 13.65
N LYS A 364 -8.33 -17.30 14.23
CA LYS A 364 -9.61 -17.25 14.96
C LYS A 364 -10.83 -17.43 14.05
N PHE A 365 -10.78 -16.92 12.83
CA PHE A 365 -11.78 -17.23 11.80
C PHE A 365 -11.74 -18.71 11.43
N HIS A 366 -10.55 -19.28 11.28
CA HIS A 366 -10.39 -20.69 10.91
C HIS A 366 -10.88 -21.65 11.98
N SER A 367 -10.59 -21.36 13.25
CA SER A 367 -11.03 -22.19 14.40
C SER A 367 -12.50 -21.99 14.77
N GLY A 368 -13.13 -20.93 14.27
CA GLY A 368 -14.49 -20.51 14.67
C GLY A 368 -14.55 -19.80 16.02
N GLU A 369 -13.41 -19.42 16.62
CA GLU A 369 -13.37 -18.62 17.86
C GLU A 369 -14.10 -17.28 17.69
N VAL A 370 -13.90 -16.63 16.54
CA VAL A 370 -14.64 -15.44 16.13
C VAL A 370 -15.04 -15.54 14.67
N THR A 371 -16.11 -14.84 14.30
CA THR A 371 -16.52 -14.69 12.88
C THR A 371 -16.46 -13.24 12.40
N GLN A 372 -16.16 -12.31 13.30
CA GLN A 372 -16.12 -10.88 13.03
C GLN A 372 -14.98 -10.20 13.81
N SER A 373 -14.29 -9.26 13.16
CA SER A 373 -13.24 -8.43 13.76
C SER A 373 -13.82 -7.39 14.72
N GLY A 374 -13.13 -7.16 15.84
CA GLY A 374 -13.43 -6.08 16.78
C GLY A 374 -13.00 -4.68 16.33
N CYS A 375 -12.39 -4.52 15.14
CA CYS A 375 -12.04 -3.20 14.62
C CYS A 375 -13.29 -2.33 14.45
N ASP A 376 -13.31 -1.13 15.02
CA ASP A 376 -14.44 -0.19 14.95
C ASP A 376 -14.35 0.81 13.79
N ASN A 377 -13.35 0.66 12.91
CA ASN A 377 -13.06 1.55 11.78
C ASN A 377 -12.83 3.02 12.18
N CYS A 378 -12.44 3.29 13.43
CA CYS A 378 -12.26 4.66 13.93
C CYS A 378 -11.12 5.41 13.25
N ASN A 379 -10.22 4.73 12.51
CA ASN A 379 -9.00 5.27 11.90
C ASN A 379 -7.99 5.85 12.90
N GLY A 380 -8.10 5.51 14.19
CA GLY A 380 -7.13 5.93 15.22
C GLY A 380 -5.71 5.44 14.93
N CYS A 381 -5.56 4.23 14.40
CA CYS A 381 -4.27 3.65 14.02
C CYS A 381 -3.47 4.52 13.04
N VAL A 382 -4.14 5.28 12.16
CA VAL A 382 -3.47 6.11 11.16
C VAL A 382 -2.69 7.26 11.79
N ALA A 383 -3.08 7.74 12.98
CA ALA A 383 -2.35 8.79 13.68
C ALA A 383 -0.93 8.36 14.06
N TYR A 384 -0.73 7.06 14.30
CA TYR A 384 0.49 6.53 14.91
C TYR A 384 1.61 6.25 13.91
N ILE A 385 1.39 6.56 12.62
CA ILE A 385 2.48 6.65 11.63
C ILE A 385 3.50 7.74 11.98
N TYR A 386 3.15 8.66 12.90
CA TYR A 386 4.01 9.72 13.39
C TYR A 386 4.56 9.43 14.80
N HIS A 387 4.18 8.31 15.42
CA HIS A 387 4.54 8.02 16.81
C HIS A 387 5.79 7.14 16.89
N PRO A 388 6.68 7.31 17.90
CA PRO A 388 7.90 6.51 18.05
C PRO A 388 7.68 5.00 18.18
N ALA A 389 6.50 4.57 18.63
CA ALA A 389 6.12 3.15 18.73
C ALA A 389 5.61 2.54 17.40
N GLY A 390 5.56 3.33 16.32
CA GLY A 390 4.96 2.91 15.06
C GLY A 390 3.44 2.78 15.13
N THR A 391 2.82 2.21 14.11
CA THR A 391 1.36 2.02 13.99
C THR A 391 0.84 0.87 14.86
N TRP A 392 -0.23 1.09 15.63
CA TRP A 392 -1.02 0.04 16.30
C TRP A 392 -2.51 0.40 16.38
N CYS A 393 -3.34 -0.54 16.86
CA CYS A 393 -4.75 -0.26 17.15
C CYS A 393 -4.91 0.44 18.49
N VAL A 394 -5.57 1.60 18.52
CA VAL A 394 -5.86 2.38 19.75
C VAL A 394 -6.74 1.67 20.78
N ARG A 395 -7.31 0.51 20.42
CA ARG A 395 -8.10 -0.34 21.33
C ARG A 395 -7.24 -1.38 22.05
N ASN A 396 -5.97 -1.48 21.70
CA ASN A 396 -5.01 -2.43 22.25
C ASN A 396 -3.88 -1.70 23.00
N PRO A 397 -3.12 -2.40 23.85
CA PRO A 397 -1.87 -1.88 24.38
C PRO A 397 -0.93 -1.39 23.25
N PRO A 398 -0.14 -0.33 23.49
CA PRO A 398 0.80 0.18 22.50
C PRO A 398 1.92 -0.83 22.22
N ASN A 399 2.53 -0.72 21.04
CA ASN A 399 3.77 -1.42 20.75
C ASN A 399 4.88 -0.94 21.70
N ASP A 400 5.87 -1.78 21.94
CA ASP A 400 7.08 -1.37 22.67
C ASP A 400 7.92 -0.39 21.82
N PRO A 401 8.05 0.89 22.22
CA PRO A 401 8.86 1.85 21.48
C PRO A 401 10.36 1.55 21.51
N ALA A 402 10.85 0.73 22.47
CA ALA A 402 12.26 0.36 22.54
C ALA A 402 12.66 -0.50 21.34
N LEU A 403 11.81 -1.45 20.93
CA LEU A 403 12.05 -2.30 19.75
C LEU A 403 12.16 -1.49 18.45
N ASN A 404 11.53 -0.30 18.40
CA ASN A 404 11.61 0.57 17.22
C ASN A 404 12.88 1.43 17.16
N ARG A 405 13.77 1.31 18.15
CA ARG A 405 15.08 1.98 18.18
C ARG A 405 16.24 1.03 17.90
N ILE A 406 15.94 -0.22 17.56
CA ILE A 406 16.91 -1.28 17.34
C ILE A 406 16.76 -1.77 15.91
N ALA A 407 17.83 -1.68 15.12
CA ALA A 407 17.85 -2.24 13.77
C ALA A 407 17.53 -3.75 13.80
N ALA A 408 16.84 -4.26 12.79
CA ALA A 408 16.38 -5.65 12.77
C ALA A 408 17.55 -6.65 12.92
N ALA A 409 18.68 -6.39 12.26
CA ALA A 409 19.87 -7.25 12.30
C ALA A 409 20.84 -6.92 13.46
N ALA A 410 20.49 -6.01 14.36
CA ALA A 410 21.33 -5.75 15.53
C ALA A 410 21.36 -6.97 16.46
N ALA A 411 22.57 -7.34 16.89
CA ALA A 411 22.78 -8.39 17.89
C ALA A 411 21.95 -8.12 19.16
N GLU A 412 21.56 -9.19 19.85
CA GLU A 412 20.85 -9.12 21.13
C GLU A 412 21.72 -8.61 22.27
#